data_AF-A0AAE3YU54-F1
#
_entry.id   AF-A0AAE3YU54-F1
#
_cell.length_a   1.000
_cell.length_b   1.000
_cell.length_c   1.000
_cell.angle_alpha   90.00
_cell.angle_beta   90.00
_cell.angle_gamma   90.00
#
_symmetry.space_group_name_H-M   'P 1'
#
loop_
_entity.id
_entity.type
_entity.pdbx_description
1 polymer ?
#
loop_
_entity_poly.entity_id
_entity_poly.type
_entity_poly.pdbx_seq_one_letter_code
_entity_poly.pdbx_strand_id
1 'polypeptide(L)' 'MQSIGAQLSALLRAMPDRSASDLERAAWFDAKADLLERVGSAEAVELAVTARETAARLRGSGVA' A
#
# COMPACT_ATOMS: atom_id res chain seq x y z
N MET A 1 5.48 -18.37 -10.23
CA MET A 1 5.38 -17.45 -9.07
C MET A 1 6.30 -16.26 -9.36
N GLN A 2 5.79 -15.03 -9.40
CA GLN A 2 6.63 -13.84 -9.67
C GLN A 2 7.52 -13.51 -8.46
N SER A 3 8.69 -12.92 -8.68
CA SER A 3 9.56 -12.45 -7.60
C SER A 3 8.92 -11.29 -6.84
N ILE A 4 9.34 -11.05 -5.58
CA ILE A 4 8.87 -9.90 -4.80
C ILE A 4 9.22 -8.59 -5.51
N GLY A 5 10.42 -8.48 -6.09
CA GLY A 5 10.83 -7.28 -6.83
C GLY A 5 9.96 -7.00 -8.05
N ALA A 6 9.52 -8.04 -8.79
CA ALA A 6 8.60 -7.87 -9.91
C ALA A 6 7.22 -7.39 -9.45
N GLN A 7 6.70 -7.96 -8.36
CA GLN A 7 5.44 -7.55 -7.75
C GLN A 7 5.50 -6.10 -7.25
N LEU A 8 6.60 -5.70 -6.61
CA LEU A 8 6.79 -4.34 -6.12
C LEU A 8 6.88 -3.34 -7.29
N SER A 9 7.63 -3.68 -8.33
CA SER A 9 7.73 -2.85 -9.53
C SER A 9 6.38 -2.68 -10.24
N ALA A 10 5.56 -3.73 -10.28
CA ALA A 10 4.20 -3.65 -10.83
C ALA A 10 3.30 -2.76 -9.96
N LEU A 11 3.34 -2.94 -8.64
CA LEU A 11 2.58 -2.16 -7.68
C LEU A 11 2.93 -0.66 -7.76
N LEU A 12 4.22 -0.31 -7.81
CA LEU A 12 4.67 1.08 -7.91
C LEU A 12 4.25 1.73 -9.23
N ARG A 13 4.19 0.97 -10.33
CA ARG A 13 3.67 1.46 -11.62
C ARG A 13 2.16 1.67 -11.61
N ALA A 14 1.44 0.89 -10.81
CA ALA A 14 0.00 1.01 -10.62
C ALA A 14 -0.37 2.03 -9.52
N MET A 15 0.56 2.87 -9.08
CA MET A 15 0.28 3.87 -8.03
C MET A 15 -0.79 4.85 -8.52
N PRO A 16 -1.92 4.98 -7.81
CA PRO A 16 -2.94 5.95 -8.15
C PRO A 16 -2.42 7.37 -7.95
N ASP A 17 -2.80 8.28 -8.86
CA ASP A 17 -2.49 9.69 -8.72
C ASP A 17 -3.43 10.40 -7.72
N ARG A 18 -3.39 11.73 -7.68
CA ARG A 18 -4.22 12.52 -6.76
C ARG A 18 -5.69 12.65 -7.20
N SER A 19 -6.01 12.28 -8.44
CA SER A 19 -7.38 12.30 -8.96
C SER A 19 -8.17 11.04 -8.60
N ALA A 20 -7.46 9.95 -8.28
CA ALA A 20 -8.06 8.72 -7.78
C ALA A 20 -8.78 8.95 -6.45
N SER A 21 -9.86 8.19 -6.23
CA SER A 21 -10.62 8.25 -4.99
C SER A 21 -9.78 7.81 -3.79
N ASP A 22 -10.16 8.26 -2.59
CA ASP A 22 -9.49 7.84 -1.36
C ASP A 22 -9.59 6.32 -1.12
N LEU A 23 -10.66 5.68 -1.61
CA LEU A 23 -10.81 4.22 -1.54
C LEU A 23 -9.80 3.49 -2.43
N GLU A 24 -9.59 3.95 -3.67
CA GLU A 24 -8.59 3.37 -4.58
C GLU A 24 -7.18 3.57 -4.05
N ARG A 25 -6.89 4.76 -3.53
CA ARG A 25 -5.60 5.07 -2.91
C ARG A 25 -5.37 4.21 -1.66
N ALA A 26 -6.39 4.02 -0.83
CA ALA A 26 -6.32 3.16 0.34
C ALA A 26 -6.04 1.69 -0.04
N ALA A 27 -6.72 1.18 -1.07
CA ALA A 27 -6.51 -0.18 -1.56
C ALA A 27 -5.07 -0.41 -2.07
N TRP A 28 -4.48 0.60 -2.72
CA TRP A 28 -3.08 0.53 -3.13
C TRP A 28 -2.12 0.45 -1.93
N PHE A 29 -2.37 1.22 -0.88
CA PHE A 29 -1.56 1.16 0.34
C PHE A 29 -1.71 -0.19 1.07
N ASP A 30 -2.89 -0.79 1.08
CA ASP A 30 -3.07 -2.14 1.63
C ASP A 30 -2.29 -3.19 0.83
N ALA A 31 -2.36 -3.16 -0.49
CA ALA A 31 -1.58 -4.06 -1.34
C ALA A 31 -0.06 -3.87 -1.15
N LYS A 32 0.38 -2.64 -0.87
CA LYS A 32 1.77 -2.35 -0.48
C LYS A 32 2.13 -2.99 0.86
N ALA A 33 1.28 -2.87 1.86
CA ALA A 33 1.50 -3.48 3.17
C ALA A 33 1.61 -5.01 3.05
N ASP A 34 0.67 -5.67 2.36
CA ASP A 34 0.67 -7.12 2.14
C ASP A 34 1.98 -7.61 1.51
N LEU A 35 2.51 -6.84 0.54
CA LEU A 35 3.75 -7.21 -0.14
C LEU A 35 4.97 -7.04 0.76
N LEU A 36 5.00 -6.00 1.59
CA LEU A 36 6.08 -5.72 2.54
C LEU A 36 6.13 -6.74 3.69
N GLU A 37 4.98 -7.16 4.21
CA GLU A 37 4.88 -8.22 5.22
C GLU A 37 5.49 -9.53 4.73
N ARG A 38 5.35 -9.83 3.43
CA ARG A 38 5.95 -11.02 2.80
C ARG A 38 7.47 -10.95 2.64
N VAL A 39 8.07 -9.76 2.74
CA VAL A 39 9.54 -9.61 2.79
C VAL A 39 10.09 -10.07 4.14
N GLY A 40 9.37 -9.76 5.23
CA GLY A 40 9.66 -10.25 6.58
C GLY A 40 10.86 -9.61 7.29
N SER A 41 11.50 -8.57 6.72
CA SER A 41 12.49 -7.78 7.46
C SER A 41 11.81 -6.80 8.42
N ALA A 42 12.46 -6.46 9.53
CA ALA A 42 11.92 -5.51 10.52
C ALA A 42 11.53 -4.17 9.86
N GLU A 43 12.40 -3.64 9.00
CA GLU A 43 12.15 -2.42 8.24
C GLU A 43 10.94 -2.54 7.31
N ALA A 44 10.76 -3.69 6.63
CA ALA A 44 9.60 -3.90 5.78
C ALA A 44 8.29 -3.99 6.59
N VAL A 45 8.33 -4.59 7.77
CA VAL A 45 7.18 -4.66 8.69
C VAL A 45 6.79 -3.27 9.18
N GLU A 46 7.74 -2.43 9.58
CA GLU A 46 7.46 -1.04 9.97
C GLU A 46 6.83 -0.25 8.81
N LEU A 47 7.35 -0.40 7.59
CA LEU A 47 6.78 0.23 6.40
C LEU A 47 5.37 -0.29 6.08
N ALA A 48 5.09 -1.57 6.33
CA ALA A 48 3.75 -2.14 6.17
C ALA A 48 2.76 -1.49 7.14
N VAL A 49 3.14 -1.29 8.41
CA VAL A 49 2.32 -0.60 9.41
C VAL A 49 1.99 0.82 8.95
N THR A 50 2.98 1.61 8.54
CA THR A 50 2.74 2.97 8.03
C THR A 50 1.83 3.00 6.80
N ALA A 51 1.93 2.00 5.92
CA ALA A 51 1.04 1.88 4.77
C ALA A 51 -0.41 1.62 5.21
N ARG A 52 -0.64 0.71 6.17
CA ARG A 52 -1.98 0.46 6.75
C ARG A 52 -2.58 1.70 7.41
N GLU A 53 -1.79 2.42 8.20
CA GLU A 53 -2.22 3.67 8.84
C GLU A 53 -2.64 4.72 7.80
N THR A 54 -1.93 4.77 6.68
CA THR A 54 -2.27 5.67 5.57
C THR A 54 -3.57 5.25 4.89
N ALA A 55 -3.78 3.96 4.63
CA ALA A 55 -5.04 3.44 4.11
C ALA A 55 -6.22 3.74 5.06
N ALA A 56 -6.01 3.58 6.37
CA ALA A 56 -7.01 3.89 7.38
C ALA A 56 -7.37 5.38 7.41
N ARG A 57 -6.37 6.28 7.33
CA ARG A 57 -6.60 7.73 7.25
C ARG A 57 -7.40 8.14 6.02
N LEU A 58 -7.08 7.58 4.85
CA LEU A 58 -7.81 7.85 3.61
C LEU A 58 -9.28 7.45 3.72
N ARG A 59 -9.56 6.26 4.30
CA ARG A 59 -10.94 5.82 4.57
C ARG A 59 -11.69 6.71 5.55
N GLY A 60 -11.01 7.18 6.60
CA GLY A 60 -11.59 8.07 7.60
C GLY A 60 -11.84 9.50 7.11
N SER A 61 -11.07 9.97 6.12
CA SER A 61 -11.18 11.33 5.59
C SER A 61 -12.39 11.53 4.67
N GLY A 62 -12.98 10.46 4.14
CA GLY A 62 -14.17 10.51 3.27
C GLY A 62 -15.52 10.53 4.01
N VAL A 63 -15.52 10.60 5.34
CA VAL A 63 -16.73 10.58 6.19
C VAL A 63 -17.07 11.97 6.75
N ALA A 64 -16.44 13.03 6.22
CA ALA A 64 -16.62 14.42 6.64
C ALA A 64 -17.46 15.24 5.66
#